data_AF-A0AAE4LW18-F1
#
_entry.id   AF-A0AAE4LW18-F1
#
_cell.length_a   1.000
_cell.length_b   1.000
_cell.length_c   1.000
_cell.angle_alpha   90.00
_cell.angle_beta   90.00
_cell.angle_gamma   90.00
#
_symmetry.space_group_name_H-M   'P 1'
#
loop_
_entity.id
_entity.type
_entity.pdbx_description
1 polymer ?
#
loop_
_entity_poly.entity_id
_entity_poly.type
_entity_poly.pdbx_seq_one_letter_code
_entity_poly.pdbx_strand_id
1 'polypeptide(L)'
;MTQIIFHVAAIACIVYTVCSFGLFIQKRMRKNKNTGKHVHVPPPETSGKAEPDTWEDTAYTPALKDVIDTSSIQIIEDSSYRMTYLINHPIGNRIQVYINRDSYAFIKRFLAVVAPETSMSGYVSKIIDEHLMKYEDEMSKLYTESINKPL
;
A
#
# COMPACT_ATOMS: atom_id res chain seq x y z
N MET A 1 -37.39 37.77 20.23
CA MET A 1 -37.64 36.44 19.61
C MET A 1 -36.45 35.94 18.79
N THR A 2 -35.93 36.70 17.83
CA THR A 2 -34.77 36.32 16.97
C THR A 2 -33.58 35.69 17.70
N GLN A 3 -33.13 36.26 18.82
CA GLN A 3 -32.01 35.74 19.61
C GLN A 3 -32.19 34.27 20.06
N ILE A 4 -33.39 33.88 20.47
CA ILE A 4 -33.70 32.51 20.93
C ILE A 4 -33.55 31.53 19.75
N ILE A 5 -34.06 31.91 18.57
CA ILE A 5 -33.94 31.12 17.34
C ILE A 5 -32.46 30.91 16.98
N PHE A 6 -31.63 31.94 17.11
CA PHE A 6 -30.19 31.83 16.85
C PHE A 6 -29.47 30.90 17.83
N HIS A 7 -29.78 30.96 19.13
CA HIS A 7 -29.22 30.02 20.11
C HIS A 7 -29.67 28.56 19.86
N VAL A 8 -30.94 28.33 19.51
CA VAL A 8 -31.44 26.98 19.16
C VAL A 8 -30.73 26.45 17.91
N ALA A 9 -30.55 27.28 16.88
CA ALA A 9 -29.80 26.90 15.67
C ALA A 9 -28.33 26.59 15.96
N ALA A 10 -27.67 27.39 16.80
CA ALA A 10 -26.28 27.16 17.22
C ALA A 10 -26.13 25.84 18.00
N ILE A 11 -27.03 25.56 18.95
CA ILE A 11 -27.04 24.30 19.71
C ILE A 11 -27.27 23.11 18.76
N ALA A 12 -28.21 23.20 17.82
CA ALA A 12 -28.45 22.16 16.83
C ALA A 12 -27.22 21.89 15.94
N CYS A 13 -26.49 22.93 15.52
CA CYS A 13 -25.24 22.79 14.77
C CYS A 13 -24.13 22.11 15.61
N ILE A 14 -23.97 22.49 16.88
CA ILE A 14 -23.00 21.86 17.78
C ILE A 14 -23.32 20.38 17.97
N VAL A 15 -24.58 20.03 18.29
CA VAL A 15 -25.02 18.62 18.43
C VAL A 15 -24.79 17.85 17.12
N TYR A 16 -25.16 18.42 15.96
CA TYR A 16 -24.94 17.77 14.66
C TYR A 16 -23.46 17.50 14.37
N THR A 17 -22.57 18.47 14.62
CA THR A 17 -21.12 18.28 14.42
C THR A 17 -20.53 17.21 15.35
N VAL A 18 -20.91 17.19 16.63
CA VAL A 18 -20.46 16.17 17.59
C VAL A 18 -20.97 14.78 17.21
N CYS A 19 -22.26 14.65 16.87
CA CYS A 19 -22.85 13.36 16.47
C CYS A 19 -22.26 12.84 15.15
N SER A 20 -22.11 13.68 14.14
CA SER A 20 -21.54 13.28 12.84
C SER A 20 -20.05 12.90 12.95
N PHE A 21 -19.27 13.62 13.76
CA PHE A 21 -17.88 13.26 14.04
C PHE A 21 -17.77 11.94 14.81
N GLY A 22 -18.61 11.74 15.84
CA GLY A 22 -18.69 10.46 16.58
C GLY A 22 -19.02 9.26 15.67
N LEU A 23 -20.02 9.42 14.79
CA LEU A 23 -20.37 8.39 13.79
C LEU A 23 -19.26 8.15 12.77
N PHE A 24 -18.52 9.19 12.36
CA PHE A 24 -17.37 9.05 11.46
C PHE A 24 -16.24 8.22 12.10
N ILE A 25 -15.88 8.52 13.36
CA ILE A 25 -14.90 7.75 14.13
C ILE A 25 -15.38 6.31 14.34
N GLN A 26 -16.65 6.10 14.73
CA GLN A 26 -17.22 4.76 14.89
C GLN A 26 -17.19 3.95 13.59
N LYS A 27 -17.53 4.57 12.44
CA LYS A 27 -17.48 3.94 11.12
C LYS A 27 -16.06 3.57 10.70
N ARG A 28 -15.06 4.43 10.98
CA ARG A 28 -13.64 4.16 10.76
C ARG A 28 -13.16 2.97 11.60
N MET A 29 -13.49 2.94 12.90
CA MET A 29 -13.10 1.86 13.82
C MET A 29 -13.82 0.54 13.50
N ARG A 30 -15.08 0.58 13.05
CA ARG A 30 -15.82 -0.61 12.61
C ARG A 30 -15.22 -1.21 11.33
N LYS A 31 -14.82 -0.38 10.34
CA LYS A 31 -14.21 -0.87 9.10
C LYS A 31 -12.92 -1.67 9.39
N ASN A 32 -12.12 -1.24 10.36
CA ASN A 32 -10.89 -1.95 10.79
C ASN A 32 -11.18 -3.34 11.41
N LYS A 33 -12.26 -3.47 12.20
CA LYS A 33 -12.59 -4.74 12.88
C LYS A 33 -13.18 -5.83 11.96
N ASN A 34 -13.64 -5.47 10.77
CA ASN A 34 -14.32 -6.41 9.87
C ASN A 34 -13.37 -7.28 9.03
N THR A 35 -12.12 -6.86 8.83
CA THR A 35 -11.12 -7.55 7.99
C THR A 35 -10.49 -8.80 8.63
N GLY A 36 -10.80 -9.10 9.90
CA GLY A 36 -10.13 -10.17 10.67
C GLY A 36 -10.83 -11.53 10.71
N LYS A 37 -11.92 -11.77 9.96
CA LYS A 37 -12.70 -13.03 10.04
C LYS A 37 -13.30 -13.49 8.71
N HIS A 38 -12.51 -14.19 7.88
CA HIS A 38 -13.07 -15.15 6.91
C HIS A 38 -12.08 -16.27 6.53
N VAL A 39 -11.60 -17.03 7.52
CA VAL A 39 -11.06 -18.37 7.24
C VAL A 39 -12.26 -19.28 7.00
N HIS A 40 -12.53 -19.59 5.73
CA HIS A 40 -13.52 -20.59 5.33
C HIS A 40 -12.86 -21.52 4.31
N VAL A 41 -12.55 -22.73 4.72
CA VAL A 41 -11.97 -23.78 3.87
C VAL A 41 -13.09 -24.68 3.36
N PRO A 42 -13.24 -24.88 2.04
CA PRO A 42 -13.83 -26.07 1.46
C PRO A 42 -12.74 -27.12 1.16
N PRO A 43 -13.03 -28.44 1.24
CA PRO A 43 -12.07 -29.48 0.88
C PRO A 43 -11.78 -29.53 -0.65
N PRO A 44 -10.66 -30.16 -1.07
CA PRO A 44 -10.33 -30.33 -2.48
C PRO A 44 -11.05 -31.53 -3.11
N GLU A 45 -11.62 -31.36 -4.30
CA GLU A 45 -12.01 -32.47 -5.18
C GLU A 45 -11.05 -32.61 -6.37
N THR A 46 -10.69 -33.85 -6.63
CA THR A 46 -9.59 -34.32 -7.49
C THR A 46 -9.69 -33.89 -8.95
N SER A 47 -8.59 -33.36 -9.51
CA SER A 47 -8.35 -33.36 -10.97
C SER A 47 -6.87 -33.67 -11.24
N GLY A 48 -6.55 -34.96 -11.41
CA GLY A 48 -5.21 -35.43 -11.77
C GLY A 48 -4.91 -35.24 -13.26
N LYS A 49 -3.62 -35.20 -13.63
CA LYS A 49 -3.17 -34.73 -14.95
C LYS A 49 -2.19 -35.72 -15.59
N ALA A 50 -2.51 -36.13 -16.83
CA ALA A 50 -1.65 -36.74 -17.85
C ALA A 50 -1.12 -38.19 -17.68
N GLU A 51 -0.95 -38.80 -18.86
CA GLU A 51 0.07 -39.78 -19.32
C GLU A 51 1.46 -39.69 -18.64
N PRO A 52 2.33 -40.72 -18.75
CA PRO A 52 2.11 -42.15 -19.08
C PRO A 52 2.70 -43.03 -17.92
N ASP A 53 3.45 -44.14 -17.99
CA ASP A 53 3.99 -45.00 -19.08
C ASP A 53 4.39 -46.41 -18.52
N THR A 54 5.12 -47.22 -19.31
CA THR A 54 5.89 -48.43 -18.92
C THR A 54 7.32 -48.25 -19.51
N TRP A 55 8.45 -48.71 -18.97
CA TRP A 55 8.88 -50.09 -18.62
C TRP A 55 10.09 -50.07 -17.65
N GLU A 56 10.14 -51.08 -16.77
CA GLU A 56 11.30 -51.73 -16.13
C GLU A 56 12.36 -50.97 -15.28
N ASP A 57 12.80 -51.68 -14.23
CA ASP A 57 13.63 -51.27 -13.09
C ASP A 57 15.15 -51.43 -13.31
N THR A 58 15.96 -50.55 -12.70
CA THR A 58 17.21 -50.90 -11.99
C THR A 58 17.67 -49.70 -11.11
N ALA A 59 18.04 -49.97 -9.86
CA ALA A 59 18.23 -48.93 -8.83
C ALA A 59 19.60 -48.22 -8.82
N TYR A 60 19.60 -46.88 -8.64
CA TYR A 60 20.55 -46.20 -7.74
C TYR A 60 20.06 -44.81 -7.26
N THR A 61 20.34 -44.48 -6.01
CA THR A 61 20.30 -43.13 -5.40
C THR A 61 21.51 -43.04 -4.43
N PRO A 62 21.98 -41.84 -3.99
CA PRO A 62 21.51 -40.47 -4.27
C PRO A 62 22.61 -39.43 -4.60
N ALA A 63 22.22 -38.30 -5.22
CA ALA A 63 22.77 -36.95 -4.97
C ALA A 63 21.87 -35.89 -5.65
N LEU A 64 21.10 -35.09 -4.90
CA LEU A 64 21.44 -33.77 -4.30
C LEU A 64 21.44 -32.60 -5.31
N LYS A 65 20.60 -31.58 -5.03
CA LYS A 65 20.60 -30.18 -5.53
C LYS A 65 20.66 -29.94 -7.06
N ASP A 66 19.51 -29.56 -7.63
CA ASP A 66 19.36 -28.37 -8.51
C ASP A 66 17.90 -28.20 -9.02
N VAL A 67 16.94 -28.11 -8.09
CA VAL A 67 15.55 -27.68 -8.39
C VAL A 67 15.03 -26.74 -7.28
N ILE A 68 15.77 -25.67 -6.99
CA ILE A 68 15.15 -24.48 -6.36
C ILE A 68 14.53 -23.67 -7.49
N ASP A 69 13.30 -24.08 -7.80
CA ASP A 69 12.32 -23.45 -8.68
C ASP A 69 12.54 -21.94 -8.93
N THR A 70 12.93 -21.62 -10.17
CA THR A 70 13.08 -20.24 -10.64
C THR A 70 11.77 -19.45 -10.71
N SER A 71 10.60 -20.10 -10.68
CA SER A 71 9.32 -19.40 -10.64
C SER A 71 9.00 -18.83 -9.25
N SER A 72 9.33 -19.56 -8.18
CA SER A 72 9.24 -19.06 -6.79
C SER A 72 10.03 -17.76 -6.58
N ILE A 73 11.24 -17.65 -7.16
CA ILE A 73 12.06 -16.43 -7.04
C ILE A 73 11.38 -15.23 -7.72
N GLN A 74 10.85 -15.40 -8.94
CA GLN A 74 10.13 -14.33 -9.65
C GLN A 74 8.84 -13.89 -8.92
N ILE A 75 8.11 -14.84 -8.32
CA ILE A 75 6.88 -14.55 -7.55
C ILE A 75 7.21 -13.74 -6.28
N ILE A 76 8.32 -14.05 -5.62
CA ILE A 76 8.81 -13.29 -4.45
C ILE A 76 9.20 -11.86 -4.86
N GLU A 77 9.85 -11.67 -6.01
CA GLU A 77 10.34 -10.36 -6.45
C GLU A 77 9.21 -9.42 -6.92
N ASP A 78 8.25 -9.88 -7.73
CA ASP A 78 7.07 -9.06 -8.13
C ASP A 78 6.22 -8.68 -6.91
N SER A 79 6.17 -9.53 -5.87
CA SER A 79 5.48 -9.19 -4.63
C SER A 79 6.10 -7.97 -3.93
N SER A 80 7.42 -7.80 -3.99
CA SER A 80 8.16 -6.77 -3.24
C SER A 80 7.82 -5.35 -3.68
N TYR A 81 7.90 -5.06 -4.99
CA TYR A 81 7.57 -3.74 -5.51
C TYR A 81 6.09 -3.39 -5.31
N ARG A 82 5.20 -4.36 -5.53
CA ARG A 82 3.74 -4.14 -5.42
C ARG A 82 3.31 -3.92 -3.97
N MET A 83 3.87 -4.69 -3.03
CA MET A 83 3.68 -4.49 -1.60
C MET A 83 4.28 -3.16 -1.10
N THR A 84 5.41 -2.73 -1.66
CA THR A 84 6.09 -1.49 -1.22
C THR A 84 5.41 -0.23 -1.71
N TYR A 85 5.10 -0.11 -3.01
CA TYR A 85 4.65 1.16 -3.61
C TYR A 85 3.17 1.22 -4.02
N LEU A 86 2.51 0.08 -4.23
CA LEU A 86 1.16 0.05 -4.83
C LEU A 86 0.03 -0.13 -3.80
N ILE A 87 0.34 -0.35 -2.52
CA ILE A 87 -0.69 -0.35 -1.46
C ILE A 87 -1.30 1.05 -1.30
N ASN A 88 -2.62 1.12 -1.39
CA ASN A 88 -3.39 2.36 -1.21
C ASN A 88 -3.43 2.82 0.26
N HIS A 89 -2.46 3.64 0.65
CA HIS A 89 -2.37 4.23 1.98
C HIS A 89 -3.19 5.53 2.11
N PRO A 90 -4.03 5.69 3.15
CA PRO A 90 -4.83 6.90 3.36
C PRO A 90 -4.00 8.05 3.98
N ILE A 91 -3.15 8.68 3.17
CA ILE A 91 -2.32 9.83 3.60
C ILE A 91 -3.22 11.00 4.05
N GLY A 92 -3.02 11.50 5.26
CA GLY A 92 -3.57 12.77 5.76
C GLY A 92 -2.58 13.93 5.62
N ASN A 93 -2.97 15.14 6.01
CA ASN A 93 -2.05 16.31 6.16
C ASN A 93 -1.17 16.59 4.92
N ARG A 94 -1.74 16.52 3.72
CA ARG A 94 -1.01 16.68 2.45
C ARG A 94 -0.79 18.17 2.11
N ILE A 95 0.37 18.49 1.53
CA ILE A 95 0.65 19.76 0.85
C ILE A 95 0.71 19.50 -0.65
N GLN A 96 0.23 20.43 -1.47
CA GLN A 96 0.32 20.34 -2.93
C GLN A 96 1.68 20.85 -3.43
N VAL A 97 2.35 20.05 -4.25
CA VAL A 97 3.64 20.36 -4.89
C VAL A 97 3.50 20.16 -6.40
N TYR A 98 4.16 20.99 -7.20
CA TYR A 98 4.22 20.81 -8.66
C TYR A 98 5.28 19.78 -9.03
N ILE A 99 4.93 18.86 -9.93
CA ILE A 99 5.87 17.91 -10.54
C ILE A 99 5.85 18.06 -12.07
N ASN A 100 6.89 17.55 -12.74
CA ASN A 100 6.97 17.57 -14.20
C ASN A 100 5.73 16.89 -14.84
N ARG A 101 5.18 17.53 -15.89
CA ARG A 101 3.95 17.11 -16.58
C ARG A 101 4.04 15.71 -17.19
N ASP A 102 5.20 15.36 -17.72
CA ASP A 102 5.42 14.09 -18.41
C ASP A 102 5.69 12.97 -17.41
N SER A 103 6.36 13.26 -16.29
CA SER A 103 6.43 12.36 -15.13
C SER A 103 5.03 12.07 -14.56
N TYR A 104 4.19 13.09 -14.38
CA TYR A 104 2.79 12.90 -13.97
C TYR A 104 2.01 12.05 -14.99
N ALA A 105 2.16 12.33 -16.29
CA ALA A 105 1.46 11.60 -17.35
C ALA A 105 1.90 10.12 -17.43
N PHE A 106 3.20 9.85 -17.27
CA PHE A 106 3.75 8.49 -17.20
C PHE A 106 3.20 7.72 -16.00
N ILE A 107 3.36 8.26 -14.79
CA ILE A 107 2.89 7.62 -13.55
C ILE A 107 1.36 7.39 -13.62
N LYS A 108 0.59 8.34 -14.15
CA LYS A 108 -0.86 8.21 -14.29
C LYS A 108 -1.26 7.06 -15.23
N ARG A 109 -0.54 6.88 -16.34
CA ARG A 109 -0.75 5.75 -17.27
C ARG A 109 -0.35 4.42 -16.63
N PHE A 110 0.80 4.39 -15.95
CA PHE A 110 1.29 3.19 -15.26
C PHE A 110 0.31 2.70 -14.18
N LEU A 111 -0.09 3.58 -13.25
CA LEU A 111 -1.02 3.21 -12.17
C LEU A 111 -2.39 2.77 -12.72
N ALA A 112 -2.91 3.45 -13.74
CA ALA A 112 -4.20 3.09 -14.36
C ALA A 112 -4.24 1.66 -14.98
N VAL A 113 -3.07 1.07 -15.29
CA VAL A 113 -2.95 -0.29 -15.81
C VAL A 113 -2.57 -1.29 -14.72
N VAL A 114 -1.58 -0.95 -13.87
CA VAL A 114 -0.93 -1.92 -12.96
C VAL A 114 -1.57 -1.97 -11.57
N ALA A 115 -2.15 -0.86 -11.10
CA ALA A 115 -2.84 -0.77 -9.81
C ALA A 115 -3.78 0.46 -9.76
N PRO A 116 -4.98 0.38 -10.36
CA PRO A 116 -5.89 1.53 -10.47
C PRO A 116 -6.42 2.03 -9.10
N GLU A 117 -6.38 1.17 -8.08
CA GLU A 117 -6.72 1.53 -6.69
C GLU A 117 -5.62 2.37 -6.00
N THR A 118 -4.40 2.43 -6.54
CA THR A 118 -3.31 3.21 -5.96
C THR A 118 -3.45 4.68 -6.34
N SER A 119 -3.71 5.55 -5.36
CA SER A 119 -3.77 6.99 -5.64
C SER A 119 -2.39 7.53 -6.08
N MET A 120 -2.37 8.41 -7.08
CA MET A 120 -1.18 9.13 -7.56
C MET A 120 -0.33 9.71 -6.43
N SER A 121 -0.96 10.40 -5.48
CA SER A 121 -0.26 10.95 -4.31
C SER A 121 0.18 9.88 -3.30
N GLY A 122 -0.51 8.74 -3.22
CA GLY A 122 -0.06 7.56 -2.46
C GLY A 122 1.30 7.07 -2.94
N TYR A 123 1.37 6.78 -4.24
CA TYR A 123 2.58 6.30 -4.91
C TYR A 123 3.73 7.32 -4.84
N VAL A 124 3.47 8.59 -5.16
CA VAL A 124 4.50 9.64 -5.14
C VAL A 124 5.01 9.92 -3.73
N SER A 125 4.15 9.97 -2.71
CA SER A 125 4.61 10.13 -1.32
C SER A 125 5.53 8.98 -0.89
N LYS A 126 5.17 7.71 -1.19
CA LYS A 126 5.99 6.57 -0.80
C LYS A 126 7.40 6.60 -1.41
N ILE A 127 7.55 7.08 -2.65
CA ILE A 127 8.86 7.29 -3.29
C ILE A 127 9.66 8.39 -2.60
N ILE A 128 9.00 9.48 -2.19
CA ILE A 128 9.63 10.59 -1.45
C ILE A 128 10.06 10.12 -0.06
N ASP A 129 9.18 9.42 0.67
CA ASP A 129 9.46 8.89 2.01
C ASP A 129 10.71 7.99 2.01
N GLU A 130 10.81 7.10 1.01
CA GLU A 130 11.97 6.22 0.85
C GLU A 130 13.25 6.97 0.42
N HIS A 131 13.15 7.95 -0.48
CA HIS A 131 14.29 8.77 -0.87
C HIS A 131 14.85 9.55 0.34
N LEU A 132 13.98 10.20 1.12
CA LEU A 132 14.38 10.92 2.32
C LEU A 132 15.01 10.00 3.36
N MET A 133 14.40 8.83 3.63
CA MET A 133 14.94 7.85 4.58
C MET A 133 16.26 7.23 4.12
N LYS A 134 16.47 7.06 2.80
CA LYS A 134 17.70 6.48 2.24
C LYS A 134 18.89 7.43 2.26
N TYR A 135 18.64 8.74 2.17
CA TYR A 135 19.68 9.78 2.08
C TYR A 135 19.70 10.71 3.29
N GLU A 136 19.07 10.34 4.42
CA GLU A 136 18.94 11.17 5.63
C GLU A 136 20.30 11.70 6.13
N ASP A 137 21.30 10.83 6.30
CA ASP A 137 22.65 11.20 6.73
C ASP A 137 23.36 12.15 5.74
N GLU A 138 23.22 11.91 4.43
CA GLU A 138 23.85 12.71 3.39
C GLU A 138 23.22 14.11 3.31
N MET A 139 21.89 14.18 3.34
CA MET A 139 21.14 15.43 3.37
C MET A 139 21.41 16.22 4.65
N SER A 140 21.46 15.54 5.80
CA SER A 140 21.80 16.13 7.11
C SER A 140 23.22 16.72 7.10
N LYS A 141 24.20 15.97 6.59
CA LYS A 141 25.58 16.46 6.40
C LYS A 141 25.63 17.69 5.49
N LEU A 142 25.02 17.65 4.30
CA LEU A 142 25.02 18.77 3.36
C LEU A 142 24.36 20.03 3.95
N TYR A 143 23.29 19.86 4.73
CA TYR A 143 22.62 20.93 5.47
C TYR A 143 23.54 21.53 6.55
N THR A 144 24.20 20.69 7.35
CA THR A 144 25.17 21.11 8.38
C THR A 144 26.39 21.81 7.77
N GLU A 145 26.95 21.31 6.68
CA GLU A 145 28.06 21.95 5.96
C GLU A 145 27.65 23.31 5.37
N SER A 146 26.40 23.46 4.92
CA SER A 146 25.86 24.72 4.39
C SER A 146 25.65 25.78 5.48
N ILE A 147 25.26 25.37 6.69
CA ILE A 147 25.06 26.28 7.84
C ILE A 147 26.39 26.74 8.46
N ASN A 148 27.38 25.83 8.56
CA ASN A 148 28.67 26.14 9.19
C ASN A 148 29.67 26.85 8.25
N LYS A 149 29.25 27.19 7.02
CA LYS A 149 30.08 27.91 6.06
C LYS A 149 30.02 29.42 6.37
N PRO A 150 31.16 30.09 6.63
CA PRO A 150 31.16 31.54 6.80
C PRO A 150 30.71 32.26 5.51
N LEU A 151 30.08 33.42 5.69
CA LEU A 151 29.62 34.33 4.63
C LEU A 151 30.78 35.01 3.89
#